data_AF-A0ABC8B3E5-F1
#
_entry.id   AF-A0ABC8B3E5-F1
#
_cell.length_a   1.000
_cell.length_b   1.000
_cell.length_c   1.000
_cell.angle_alpha   90.00
_cell.angle_beta   90.00
_cell.angle_gamma   90.00
#
_symmetry.space_group_name_H-M   'P 1'
#
loop_
_entity.id
_entity.type
_entity.pdbx_description
1 polymer ?
#
loop_
_entity_poly.entity_id
_entity_poly.type
_entity_poly.pdbx_seq_one_letter_code
_entity_poly.pdbx_strand_id
1 'polypeptide(L)'
;MHDSERADGTAWSLVGLAGLIMQTVTFAAVTGIRFTLTAIPDHGGPVAAGLWTLHNALFIGNGVFLTLALLGLSVAGRRAGLLARWHANLGFTSAAVLFAWSAAAPMQLEHRSPLGLIGLVGWLLWVVWVATYGVTLIRLRPGVIPVAA
;
A
#
# COMPACT_ATOMS: atom_id res chain seq x y z
N MET A 1 8.57 -21.75 7.60
CA MET A 1 7.92 -20.60 6.91
C MET A 1 8.81 -20.05 5.79
N HIS A 2 10.12 -19.86 6.01
CA HIS A 2 11.07 -19.46 4.95
C HIS A 2 11.30 -20.55 3.87
N ASP A 3 11.14 -21.83 4.23
CA ASP A 3 11.57 -22.94 3.37
C ASP A 3 10.57 -23.29 2.25
N SER A 4 9.27 -23.02 2.41
CA SER A 4 8.26 -23.32 1.37
C SER A 4 8.21 -22.26 0.26
N GLU A 5 8.42 -20.98 0.55
CA GLU A 5 8.50 -19.93 -0.50
C GLU A 5 9.80 -20.01 -1.31
N ARG A 6 10.90 -20.47 -0.68
CA ARG A 6 12.16 -20.76 -1.39
C ARG A 6 12.03 -22.00 -2.28
N ALA A 7 11.30 -23.02 -1.86
CA ALA A 7 11.09 -24.24 -2.65
C ALA A 7 10.29 -23.97 -3.94
N ASP A 8 9.35 -23.02 -3.91
CA ASP A 8 8.52 -22.62 -5.06
C ASP A 8 9.10 -21.44 -5.87
N GLY A 9 10.30 -20.95 -5.53
CA GLY A 9 10.98 -19.87 -6.26
C GLY A 9 10.23 -18.53 -6.35
N THR A 10 9.26 -18.28 -5.46
CA THR A 10 8.32 -17.15 -5.60
C THR A 10 8.28 -16.30 -4.34
N ALA A 11 8.97 -15.14 -4.39
CA ALA A 11 9.15 -14.21 -3.28
C ALA A 11 7.97 -13.22 -3.09
N TRP A 12 6.73 -13.70 -3.12
CA TRP A 12 5.54 -12.82 -3.06
C TRP A 12 5.40 -12.06 -1.73
N SER A 13 5.78 -12.68 -0.61
CA SER A 13 5.83 -12.01 0.70
C SER A 13 6.79 -10.81 0.68
N LEU A 14 7.95 -10.94 0.02
CA LEU A 14 8.94 -9.88 -0.14
C LEU A 14 8.44 -8.75 -1.05
N VAL A 15 7.69 -9.08 -2.11
CA VAL A 15 7.02 -8.06 -2.95
C VAL A 15 6.05 -7.24 -2.11
N GLY A 16 5.27 -7.91 -1.27
CA GLY A 16 4.33 -7.28 -0.36
C GLY A 16 5.02 -6.36 0.65
N LEU A 17 6.09 -6.87 1.28
CA LEU A 17 6.92 -6.14 2.23
C LEU A 17 7.60 -4.91 1.59
N ALA A 18 8.16 -5.07 0.39
CA ALA A 18 8.76 -3.97 -0.36
C ALA A 18 7.74 -2.86 -0.62
N GLY A 19 6.50 -3.21 -0.99
CA GLY A 19 5.40 -2.25 -1.12
C GLY A 19 5.14 -1.47 0.17
N LEU A 20 5.12 -2.13 1.33
CA LEU A 20 4.92 -1.47 2.63
C LEU A 20 6.08 -0.55 3.02
N ILE A 21 7.33 -0.97 2.76
CA ILE A 21 8.52 -0.15 3.02
C ILE A 21 8.48 1.11 2.15
N MET A 22 8.20 0.95 0.85
CA MET A 22 8.12 2.08 -0.08
C MET A 22 7.03 3.07 0.34
N GLN A 23 5.85 2.60 0.76
CA GLN A 23 4.81 3.50 1.31
C GLN A 23 5.31 4.31 2.50
N THR A 24 6.02 3.67 3.43
CA THR A 24 6.55 4.34 4.63
C THR A 24 7.51 5.46 4.24
N VAL A 25 8.40 5.20 3.29
CA VAL A 25 9.33 6.20 2.74
C VAL A 25 8.56 7.33 2.05
N THR A 26 7.54 7.01 1.24
CA THR A 26 6.71 8.01 0.57
C THR A 26 5.96 8.90 1.57
N PHE A 27 5.38 8.33 2.63
CA PHE A 27 4.71 9.12 3.67
C PHE A 27 5.68 10.02 4.43
N ALA A 28 6.91 9.55 4.70
CA ALA A 28 7.94 10.39 5.30
C ALA A 28 8.27 11.59 4.41
N ALA A 29 8.44 11.38 3.09
CA ALA A 29 8.68 12.45 2.13
C ALA A 29 7.51 13.45 2.03
N VAL A 30 6.27 12.94 1.90
CA VAL A 30 5.02 13.71 1.87
C VAL A 30 4.88 14.58 3.13
N THR A 31 5.23 14.03 4.30
CA THR A 31 5.23 14.73 5.58
C THR A 31 6.32 15.80 5.65
N GLY A 32 7.53 15.48 5.20
CA GLY A 32 8.63 16.45 5.10
C GLY A 32 8.26 17.65 4.22
N ILE A 33 7.64 17.41 3.06
CA ILE A 33 7.14 18.48 2.19
C ILE A 33 6.11 19.35 2.91
N ARG A 34 5.20 18.76 3.70
CA ARG A 34 4.23 19.54 4.48
C ARG A 34 4.90 20.43 5.52
N PHE A 35 5.91 19.93 6.23
CA PHE A 35 6.69 20.76 7.15
C PHE A 35 7.39 21.92 6.42
N THR A 36 7.98 21.66 5.25
CA THR A 36 8.59 22.73 4.45
C THR A 36 7.56 23.77 4.02
N LEU A 37 6.36 23.35 3.57
CA LEU A 37 5.29 24.27 3.18
C LEU A 37 4.81 25.17 4.33
N THR A 38 4.82 24.67 5.58
CA THR A 38 4.49 25.49 6.76
C THR A 38 5.57 26.51 7.12
N ALA A 39 6.82 26.28 6.69
CA ALA A 39 7.94 27.17 6.99
C ALA A 39 8.16 28.27 5.94
N ILE A 40 7.54 28.15 4.76
CA ILE A 40 7.67 29.13 3.67
C ILE A 40 6.77 30.35 3.96
N PRO A 41 7.30 31.60 3.95
CA PRO A 41 6.48 32.80 4.18
C PRO A 41 5.47 33.09 3.06
N ASP A 42 5.86 32.84 1.81
CA ASP A 42 5.02 33.07 0.63
C ASP A 42 4.35 31.76 0.19
N HIS A 43 3.18 31.46 0.80
CA HIS A 43 2.40 30.27 0.49
C HIS A 43 1.78 30.27 -0.92
N GLY A 44 1.73 31.42 -1.60
CA GLY A 44 1.21 31.55 -2.97
C GLY A 44 2.28 31.50 -4.05
N GLY A 45 3.55 31.55 -3.65
CA GLY A 45 4.68 31.61 -4.56
C GLY A 45 4.91 30.33 -5.36
N PRO A 46 5.71 30.40 -6.45
CA PRO A 46 5.98 29.27 -7.33
C PRO A 46 6.63 28.08 -6.62
N VAL A 47 7.42 28.33 -5.56
CA VAL A 47 8.05 27.27 -4.74
C VAL A 47 6.99 26.48 -3.97
N ALA A 48 6.05 27.17 -3.32
CA ALA A 48 4.96 26.52 -2.58
C ALA A 48 4.05 25.72 -3.53
N ALA A 49 3.73 26.27 -4.70
CA ALA A 49 2.98 25.57 -5.74
C ALA A 49 3.70 24.30 -6.22
N GLY A 50 5.01 24.38 -6.51
CA GLY A 50 5.81 23.23 -6.92
C GLY A 50 5.85 22.11 -5.87
N LEU A 51 6.06 22.48 -4.60
CA LEU A 51 6.03 21.53 -3.48
C LEU A 51 4.65 20.89 -3.29
N TRP A 52 3.57 21.65 -3.47
CA TRP A 52 2.21 21.11 -3.41
C TRP A 52 1.94 20.10 -4.54
N THR A 53 2.38 20.40 -5.76
CA THR A 53 2.27 19.47 -6.90
C THR A 53 3.07 18.20 -6.64
N LEU A 54 4.31 18.31 -6.14
CA LEU A 54 5.13 17.15 -5.77
C LEU A 54 4.47 16.31 -4.65
N HIS A 55 3.92 16.97 -3.64
CA HIS A 55 3.16 16.33 -2.56
C HIS A 55 2.00 15.49 -3.12
N ASN A 56 1.18 16.08 -4.00
CA ASN A 56 0.04 15.39 -4.61
C ASN A 56 0.49 14.22 -5.50
N ALA A 57 1.55 14.41 -6.29
CA ALA A 57 2.09 13.35 -7.15
C ALA A 57 2.59 12.16 -6.33
N LEU A 58 3.34 12.40 -5.25
CA LEU A 58 3.79 11.34 -4.33
C LEU A 58 2.60 10.65 -3.64
N PHE A 59 1.59 11.41 -3.23
CA PHE A 59 0.41 10.86 -2.57
C PHE A 59 -0.41 9.97 -3.51
N ILE A 60 -0.62 10.37 -4.77
CA ILE A 60 -1.30 9.53 -5.77
C ILE A 60 -0.45 8.31 -6.12
N GLY A 61 0.86 8.52 -6.35
CA GLY A 61 1.81 7.44 -6.68
C GLY A 61 1.92 6.38 -5.59
N ASN A 62 1.64 6.72 -4.33
CA ASN A 62 1.58 5.78 -3.21
C ASN A 62 0.62 4.60 -3.46
N GLY A 63 -0.43 4.79 -4.26
CA GLY A 63 -1.36 3.71 -4.63
C GLY A 63 -0.68 2.55 -5.38
N VAL A 64 0.43 2.79 -6.09
CA VAL A 64 1.23 1.72 -6.71
C VAL A 64 1.90 0.85 -5.66
N PHE A 65 2.48 1.45 -4.63
CA PHE A 65 3.12 0.70 -3.53
C PHE A 65 2.09 -0.07 -2.71
N LEU A 66 0.90 0.49 -2.54
CA LEU A 66 -0.24 -0.18 -1.91
C LEU A 66 -0.72 -1.37 -2.74
N THR A 67 -0.73 -1.23 -4.07
CA THR A 67 -1.01 -2.33 -5.01
C THR A 67 -0.01 -3.48 -4.83
N LEU A 68 1.29 -3.19 -4.78
CA LEU A 68 2.33 -4.20 -4.55
C LEU A 68 2.15 -4.90 -3.20
N ALA A 69 1.88 -4.13 -2.14
CA ALA A 69 1.61 -4.66 -0.81
C ALA A 69 0.43 -5.65 -0.81
N LEU A 70 -0.69 -5.24 -1.39
CA LEU A 70 -1.91 -6.05 -1.47
C LEU A 70 -1.74 -7.30 -2.32
N LEU A 71 -1.11 -7.19 -3.50
CA LEU A 71 -0.85 -8.33 -4.37
C LEU A 71 0.08 -9.33 -3.69
N GLY A 72 1.24 -8.87 -3.21
CA GLY A 72 2.26 -9.72 -2.61
C GLY A 72 1.74 -10.46 -1.38
N LEU A 73 1.12 -9.73 -0.44
CA LEU A 73 0.61 -10.33 0.80
C LEU A 73 -0.65 -11.18 0.55
N SER A 74 -1.53 -10.81 -0.38
CA SER A 74 -2.70 -11.64 -0.70
C SER A 74 -2.29 -12.96 -1.38
N VAL A 75 -1.33 -12.93 -2.30
CA VAL A 75 -0.80 -14.16 -2.93
C VAL A 75 -0.07 -15.02 -1.91
N ALA A 76 0.85 -14.44 -1.14
CA ALA A 76 1.61 -15.17 -0.12
C ALA A 76 0.69 -15.77 0.94
N GLY A 77 -0.25 -14.99 1.50
CA GLY A 77 -1.20 -15.47 2.50
C GLY A 77 -2.16 -16.52 1.96
N ARG A 78 -2.55 -16.48 0.68
CA ARG A 78 -3.36 -17.55 0.05
C ARG A 78 -2.58 -18.84 -0.12
N ARG A 79 -1.33 -18.77 -0.58
CA ARG A 79 -0.45 -19.93 -0.75
C ARG A 79 -0.08 -20.58 0.57
N ALA A 80 0.12 -19.77 1.61
CA ALA A 80 0.38 -20.23 2.97
C ALA A 80 -0.87 -20.73 3.73
N GLY A 81 -2.06 -20.70 3.11
CA GLY A 81 -3.31 -21.11 3.76
C GLY A 81 -3.80 -20.17 4.88
N LEU A 82 -3.18 -19.00 5.03
CA LEU A 82 -3.52 -17.99 6.05
C LEU A 82 -4.75 -17.16 5.68
N LEU A 83 -5.03 -17.02 4.38
CA LEU A 83 -6.12 -16.20 3.86
C LEU A 83 -7.27 -17.03 3.30
N ALA A 84 -8.48 -16.72 3.77
CA ALA A 84 -9.71 -17.16 3.11
C ALA A 84 -9.84 -16.54 1.70
N ARG A 85 -10.57 -17.21 0.79
CA ARG A 85 -10.77 -16.75 -0.60
C ARG A 85 -11.38 -15.35 -0.69
N TRP A 86 -12.40 -15.08 0.13
CA TRP A 86 -13.09 -13.78 0.12
C TRP A 86 -12.14 -12.62 0.49
N HIS A 87 -11.25 -12.87 1.45
CA HIS A 87 -10.32 -11.87 1.95
C HIS A 87 -9.26 -11.54 0.91
N ALA A 88 -8.69 -12.55 0.25
CA ALA A 88 -7.75 -12.32 -0.84
C ALA A 88 -8.39 -11.62 -2.03
N ASN A 89 -9.64 -11.97 -2.38
CA ASN A 89 -10.38 -11.26 -3.43
C ASN A 89 -10.55 -9.78 -3.09
N LEU A 90 -10.87 -9.45 -1.84
CA LEU A 90 -10.95 -8.06 -1.38
C LEU A 90 -9.60 -7.33 -1.57
N GLY A 91 -8.48 -8.00 -1.28
CA GLY A 91 -7.14 -7.48 -1.52
C GLY A 91 -6.83 -7.25 -3.01
N PHE A 92 -7.19 -8.21 -3.87
CA PHE A 92 -7.04 -8.07 -5.32
C PHE A 92 -7.91 -6.97 -5.92
N THR A 93 -9.16 -6.84 -5.46
CA THR A 93 -10.05 -5.76 -5.88
C THR A 93 -9.50 -4.41 -5.47
N SER A 94 -9.05 -4.28 -4.21
CA SER A 94 -8.40 -3.05 -3.73
C SER A 94 -7.16 -2.72 -4.56
N ALA A 95 -6.31 -3.70 -4.84
CA ALA A 95 -5.11 -3.54 -5.67
C ALA A 95 -5.45 -3.06 -7.09
N ALA A 96 -6.44 -3.66 -7.75
CA ALA A 96 -6.87 -3.27 -9.09
C ALA A 96 -7.41 -1.83 -9.12
N VAL A 97 -8.23 -1.46 -8.14
CA VAL A 97 -8.79 -0.10 -8.03
C VAL A 97 -7.68 0.93 -7.79
N LEU A 98 -6.77 0.66 -6.85
CA LEU A 98 -5.66 1.56 -6.53
C LEU A 98 -4.67 1.70 -7.68
N PHE A 99 -4.38 0.62 -8.39
CA PHE A 99 -3.53 0.66 -9.58
C PHE A 99 -4.18 1.48 -10.70
N ALA A 100 -5.45 1.23 -11.02
CA ALA A 100 -6.17 1.98 -12.04
C ALA A 100 -6.23 3.47 -11.70
N TRP A 101 -6.50 3.80 -10.42
CA TRP A 101 -6.48 5.17 -9.93
C TRP A 101 -5.10 5.81 -10.07
N SER A 102 -4.03 5.11 -9.67
CA SER A 102 -2.65 5.63 -9.77
C SER A 102 -2.18 5.76 -11.22
N ALA A 103 -2.55 4.84 -12.10
CA ALA A 103 -2.24 4.90 -13.53
C ALA A 103 -2.90 6.11 -14.21
N ALA A 104 -4.04 6.56 -13.69
CA ALA A 104 -4.71 7.79 -14.12
C ALA A 104 -4.13 9.07 -13.50
N ALA A 105 -2.99 9.03 -12.78
CA ALA A 105 -2.39 10.19 -12.12
C ALA A 105 -2.18 11.42 -13.02
N PRO A 106 -1.72 11.31 -14.28
CA PRO A 106 -1.57 12.48 -15.16
C PRO A 106 -2.89 13.23 -15.36
N MET A 107 -3.98 12.50 -15.58
CA MET A 107 -5.33 13.06 -15.75
C MET A 107 -5.85 13.72 -14.47
N GLN A 108 -5.42 13.26 -13.30
CA GLN A 108 -5.82 13.80 -12.00
C GLN A 108 -5.08 15.09 -11.63
N LEU A 109 -3.87 15.28 -12.14
CA LEU A 109 -3.05 16.47 -11.85
C LEU A 109 -3.47 17.67 -12.71
N GLU A 110 -4.00 17.44 -13.91
CA GLU A 110 -4.40 18.50 -14.83
C GLU A 110 -5.78 19.11 -14.52
N HIS A 111 -6.71 18.32 -13.98
CA HIS A 111 -8.09 18.75 -13.73
C HIS A 111 -8.59 18.25 -12.37
N ARG A 112 -9.43 19.05 -11.69
CA ARG A 112 -10.18 18.57 -10.52
C ARG A 112 -11.11 17.45 -10.96
N SER A 113 -10.67 16.21 -10.76
CA SER A 113 -11.34 15.03 -11.28
C SER A 113 -12.07 14.26 -10.18
N PRO A 114 -13.32 13.78 -10.41
CA PRO A 114 -14.03 12.91 -9.47
C PRO A 114 -13.33 11.55 -9.26
N LEU A 115 -12.28 11.25 -10.03
CA LEU A 115 -11.43 10.07 -9.87
C LEU A 115 -10.84 9.93 -8.45
N GLY A 116 -10.73 11.02 -7.68
CA GLY A 116 -10.33 10.95 -6.27
C GLY A 116 -11.24 10.05 -5.41
N LEU A 117 -12.54 9.94 -5.75
CA LEU A 117 -13.47 9.04 -5.06
C LEU A 117 -13.15 7.56 -5.32
N ILE A 118 -12.62 7.23 -6.49
CA ILE A 118 -12.21 5.86 -6.85
C ILE A 118 -11.00 5.45 -5.99
N GLY A 119 -10.02 6.35 -5.85
CA GLY A 119 -8.89 6.15 -4.95
C GLY A 119 -9.33 5.91 -3.51
N LEU A 120 -10.31 6.69 -3.02
CA LEU A 120 -10.88 6.51 -1.68
C LEU A 120 -11.53 5.14 -1.50
N VAL A 121 -12.30 4.66 -2.47
CA VAL A 121 -12.89 3.31 -2.42
C VAL A 121 -11.80 2.24 -2.33
N GLY A 122 -10.78 2.32 -3.18
CA GLY A 122 -9.64 1.40 -3.14
C GLY A 122 -8.93 1.39 -1.78
N TRP A 123 -8.76 2.58 -1.20
CA TRP A 123 -8.16 2.76 0.12
C TRP A 123 -9.02 2.17 1.25
N LEU A 124 -10.33 2.38 1.24
CA LEU A 124 -11.24 1.80 2.25
C LEU A 124 -11.24 0.28 2.20
N LEU A 125 -11.22 -0.30 0.99
CA LEU A 125 -11.05 -1.75 0.83
C LEU A 125 -9.73 -2.22 1.45
N TRP A 126 -8.63 -1.51 1.21
CA TRP A 126 -7.36 -1.82 1.85
C TRP A 126 -7.43 -1.75 3.38
N VAL A 127 -8.11 -0.76 3.96
CA VAL A 127 -8.28 -0.65 5.42
C VAL A 127 -8.98 -1.89 5.98
N VAL A 128 -10.07 -2.32 5.34
CA VAL A 128 -10.79 -3.54 5.74
C VAL A 128 -9.87 -4.77 5.61
N TRP A 129 -9.10 -4.85 4.53
CA TRP A 129 -8.15 -5.92 4.30
C TRP A 129 -7.08 -5.99 5.39
N VAL A 130 -6.40 -4.88 5.69
CA VAL A 130 -5.28 -4.89 6.64
C VAL A 130 -5.76 -5.16 8.07
N ALA A 131 -6.93 -4.62 8.45
CA ALA A 131 -7.52 -4.87 9.77
C ALA A 131 -7.84 -6.35 9.94
N THR A 132 -8.51 -6.95 8.95
CA THR A 132 -8.86 -8.38 9.00
C THR A 132 -7.61 -9.26 8.93
N TYR A 133 -6.58 -8.86 8.17
CA TYR A 133 -5.34 -9.63 8.04
C TYR A 133 -4.53 -9.57 9.34
N GLY A 134 -4.40 -8.39 9.93
CA GLY A 134 -3.74 -8.20 11.23
C GLY A 134 -4.41 -8.99 12.35
N VAL A 135 -5.76 -8.98 12.42
CA VAL A 135 -6.50 -9.80 13.37
C VAL A 135 -6.22 -11.29 13.17
N THR A 136 -6.12 -11.75 11.92
CA THR A 136 -5.82 -13.15 11.60
C THR A 136 -4.42 -13.52 12.11
N LEU A 137 -3.42 -12.66 11.86
CA LEU A 137 -2.04 -12.88 12.30
C LEU A 137 -1.91 -12.87 13.83
N ILE A 138 -2.57 -11.96 14.53
CA ILE A 138 -2.55 -11.90 16.02
C ILE A 138 -3.19 -13.15 16.64
N ARG A 139 -4.22 -13.72 15.98
CA ARG A 139 -4.94 -14.91 16.46
C ARG A 139 -4.19 -16.21 16.17
N LEU A 140 -3.22 -16.21 15.26
CA LEU A 140 -2.32 -17.34 15.08
C LEU A 140 -1.45 -17.46 16.33
N ARG A 141 -1.75 -18.44 17.18
CA ARG A 141 -0.87 -18.79 18.30
C ARG A 141 0.48 -19.23 17.73
N PRO A 142 1.62 -18.72 18.23
CA PRO A 142 2.91 -19.31 17.89
C PRO A 142 2.86 -20.77 18.32
N GLY A 143 2.89 -21.68 17.35
CA GLY A 143 3.01 -23.10 17.63
C GLY A 143 4.28 -23.30 18.45
N VAL A 144 4.14 -23.93 19.61
CA VAL A 144 5.25 -24.42 20.42
C VAL A 144 6.16 -25.22 19.50
N ILE A 145 7.35 -24.68 19.22
CA ILE A 145 8.38 -25.42 18.48
C ILE A 145 8.81 -26.55 19.42
N PRO A 146 8.61 -27.84 19.08
CA PRO A 146 9.23 -28.91 19.82
C PRO A 146 10.73 -28.78 19.58
N VAL A 147 11.48 -28.42 20.62
CA VAL A 147 12.93 -28.61 20.63
C VAL A 147 13.13 -30.12 20.61
N ALA A 148 13.51 -30.66 19.45
CA ALA A 148 13.98 -32.03 19.36
C ALA A 148 15.25 -32.12 20.24
N ALA A 149 15.16 -32.97 21.26
CA ALA A 149 16.27 -33.36 22.13
C ALA A 149 17.23 -34.31 21.39
#